data_AF-A0A1Q7SPP7-F1
#
_entry.id   AF-A0A1Q7SPP7-F1
#
_cell.length_a   1.000
_cell.length_b   1.000
_cell.length_c   1.000
_cell.angle_alpha   90.00
_cell.angle_beta   90.00
_cell.angle_gamma   90.00
#
_symmetry.space_group_name_H-M   'P 1'
#
loop_
_entity.id
_entity.type
_entity.pdbx_description
1 polymer ?
#
loop_
_entity_poly.entity_id
_entity_poly.type
_entity_poly.pdbx_seq_one_letter_code
_entity_poly.pdbx_strand_id
1 'polypeptide(L)'
;MGYSPPPAQQYYPYQYPANYWEVVRANKINNTQTGLLLLVIGVLIAWIPFAGFVGGIVGFIGGILVLVGREPFGSDHVRNTTLALIFFVVGIAVTIFGSFYAVAYSVASGLGVSTVSLFGIVFVIGGAIFGLSEVLITYSLQSSHGHTLLWTAYGISIFLGVVNVFLLPFGSGGFWPFYFGIGVLLFTGFLAAIPAALYGTAFYLARERIVRHEIPPPMTQQQPGKPPW
;
A
#
# COMPACT_ATOMS: atom_id res chain seq x y z
N MET A 1 -32.95 -55.45 24.43
CA MET A 1 -33.07 -54.00 24.65
C MET A 1 -32.72 -53.32 23.34
N GLY A 2 -33.71 -52.75 22.64
CA GLY A 2 -33.48 -52.10 21.34
C GLY A 2 -32.89 -50.72 21.55
N TYR A 3 -31.71 -50.47 20.99
CA TYR A 3 -31.08 -49.15 21.01
C TYR A 3 -31.73 -48.31 19.90
N SER A 4 -32.59 -47.36 20.26
CA SER A 4 -33.07 -46.34 19.35
C SER A 4 -31.99 -45.25 19.22
N PRO A 5 -31.49 -44.94 18.00
CA PRO A 5 -30.56 -43.83 17.82
C PRO A 5 -31.20 -42.51 18.26
N PRO A 6 -30.42 -41.55 18.77
CA PRO A 6 -30.93 -40.21 19.06
C PRO A 6 -31.53 -39.59 17.79
N PRO A 7 -32.63 -38.83 17.88
CA PRO A 7 -33.19 -38.15 16.72
C PRO A 7 -32.12 -37.26 16.09
N ALA A 8 -31.96 -37.36 14.76
CA ALA A 8 -31.04 -36.53 14.01
C ALA A 8 -31.34 -35.06 14.29
N GLN A 9 -30.35 -34.32 14.81
CA GLN A 9 -30.47 -32.89 15.03
C GLN A 9 -30.75 -32.23 13.67
N GLN A 10 -31.94 -31.64 13.52
CA GLN A 10 -32.27 -30.86 12.35
C GLN A 10 -31.31 -29.65 12.30
N TYR A 11 -30.40 -29.69 11.33
CA TYR A 11 -29.54 -28.56 11.00
C TYR A 11 -30.42 -27.46 10.42
N TYR A 12 -30.91 -26.55 11.27
CA TYR A 12 -31.58 -25.35 10.81
C TYR A 12 -30.55 -24.46 10.12
N PRO A 13 -30.68 -24.20 8.79
CA PRO A 13 -29.82 -23.24 8.14
C PRO A 13 -30.07 -21.88 8.79
N TYR A 14 -29.03 -21.23 9.27
CA TYR A 14 -29.12 -19.90 9.84
C TYR A 14 -29.68 -18.94 8.78
N GLN A 15 -30.96 -18.55 8.91
CA GLN A 15 -31.61 -17.61 8.01
C GLN A 15 -31.11 -16.20 8.34
N TYR A 16 -30.24 -15.67 7.47
CA TYR A 16 -29.86 -14.27 7.53
C TYR A 16 -31.06 -13.38 7.18
N PRO A 17 -31.22 -12.21 7.84
CA PRO A 17 -32.18 -11.19 7.44
C PRO A 17 -32.03 -10.88 5.94
N ALA A 18 -33.14 -10.65 5.24
CA ALA A 18 -33.17 -10.46 3.78
C ALA A 18 -32.19 -9.36 3.28
N ASN A 19 -31.89 -8.37 4.12
CA ASN A 19 -31.01 -7.23 3.87
C ASN A 19 -29.61 -7.34 4.53
N TYR A 20 -29.30 -8.43 5.24
CA TYR A 20 -28.03 -8.55 5.98
C TYR A 20 -26.81 -8.40 5.05
N TRP A 21 -26.85 -9.06 3.89
CA TRP A 21 -25.76 -9.02 2.92
C TRP A 21 -25.61 -7.65 2.25
N GLU A 22 -26.69 -6.90 2.09
CA GLU A 22 -26.66 -5.51 1.62
C GLU A 22 -25.93 -4.60 2.59
N VAL A 23 -26.24 -4.72 3.89
CA VAL A 23 -25.60 -3.92 4.95
C VAL A 23 -24.12 -4.26 5.07
N VAL A 24 -23.77 -5.54 5.05
CA VAL A 24 -22.37 -6.00 5.08
C VAL A 24 -21.60 -5.48 3.87
N ARG A 25 -22.21 -5.56 2.68
CA ARG A 25 -21.62 -5.06 1.44
C ARG A 25 -21.38 -3.55 1.48
N ALA A 26 -22.38 -2.78 1.90
CA ALA A 26 -22.30 -1.33 2.02
C ALA A 26 -21.19 -0.91 3.00
N ASN A 27 -21.08 -1.59 4.15
CA ASN A 27 -20.00 -1.34 5.11
C ASN A 27 -18.61 -1.62 4.53
N LYS A 28 -18.44 -2.72 3.77
CA LYS A 28 -17.17 -3.03 3.10
C LYS A 28 -16.80 -1.98 2.05
N ILE A 29 -17.78 -1.52 1.27
CA ILE A 29 -17.59 -0.44 0.29
C ILE A 29 -17.19 0.87 1.00
N ASN A 30 -17.88 1.23 2.07
CA ASN A 30 -17.58 2.42 2.87
C ASN A 30 -16.18 2.37 3.48
N ASN A 31 -15.74 1.19 3.95
CA ASN A 31 -14.38 0.98 4.43
C ASN A 31 -13.36 1.22 3.32
N THR A 32 -13.55 0.63 2.12
CA THR A 32 -12.65 0.89 0.97
C THR A 32 -12.64 2.36 0.56
N GLN A 33 -13.80 3.03 0.52
CA GLN A 33 -13.90 4.45 0.16
C GLN A 33 -13.18 5.35 1.18
N THR A 34 -13.32 5.05 2.46
CA THR A 34 -12.61 5.75 3.54
C THR A 34 -11.13 5.43 3.47
N GLY A 35 -10.76 4.18 3.23
CA GLY A 35 -9.40 3.72 3.09
C GLY A 35 -8.66 4.41 1.94
N LEU A 36 -9.30 4.54 0.78
CA LEU A 36 -8.75 5.29 -0.35
C LEU A 36 -8.57 6.77 -0.04
N LEU A 37 -9.51 7.39 0.67
CA LEU A 37 -9.36 8.79 1.11
C LEU A 37 -8.17 8.96 2.06
N LEU A 38 -8.01 8.04 3.01
CA LEU A 38 -6.84 8.04 3.89
C LEU A 38 -5.54 7.77 3.12
N LEU A 39 -5.54 6.92 2.09
CA LEU A 39 -4.37 6.72 1.23
C LEU A 39 -4.00 7.99 0.46
N VAL A 40 -4.98 8.73 -0.08
CA VAL A 40 -4.75 10.04 -0.71
C VAL A 40 -4.10 11.01 0.27
N ILE A 41 -4.70 11.18 1.45
CA ILE A 41 -4.18 12.10 2.47
C ILE A 41 -2.79 11.64 2.95
N GLY A 42 -2.64 10.34 3.19
CA GLY A 42 -1.42 9.73 3.66
C GLY A 42 -0.26 9.98 2.71
N VAL A 43 -0.44 9.72 1.41
CA VAL A 43 0.63 9.91 0.41
C VAL A 43 0.94 11.38 0.18
N LEU A 44 -0.07 12.27 0.22
CA LEU A 44 0.10 13.71 0.08
C LEU A 44 0.78 14.37 1.28
N ILE A 45 0.78 13.72 2.45
CA ILE A 45 1.52 14.16 3.63
C ILE A 45 2.89 13.45 3.72
N ALA A 46 3.00 12.22 3.20
CA ALA A 46 4.18 11.35 3.37
C ALA A 46 5.47 11.98 2.82
N TRP A 47 5.38 12.77 1.75
CA TRP A 47 6.55 13.43 1.15
C TRP A 47 7.04 14.64 1.97
N ILE A 48 6.18 15.22 2.84
CA ILE A 48 6.50 16.42 3.60
C ILE A 48 7.55 16.07 4.67
N PRO A 49 8.72 16.72 4.66
CA PRO A 49 9.73 16.53 5.70
C PRO A 49 9.15 16.76 7.10
N PHE A 50 9.55 15.93 8.08
CA PHE A 50 9.05 15.92 9.47
C PHE A 50 7.58 15.48 9.66
N ALA A 51 6.69 15.67 8.68
CA ALA A 51 5.31 15.20 8.73
C ALA A 51 5.11 13.81 8.09
N GLY A 52 6.12 13.29 7.39
CA GLY A 52 6.03 12.03 6.65
C GLY A 52 5.63 10.81 7.50
N PHE A 53 5.98 10.79 8.80
CA PHE A 53 5.53 9.75 9.72
C PHE A 53 4.01 9.74 9.92
N VAL A 54 3.39 10.92 10.01
CA VAL A 54 1.93 11.06 10.08
C VAL A 54 1.29 10.55 8.78
N GLY A 55 1.86 10.93 7.63
CA GLY A 55 1.43 10.41 6.33
C GLY A 55 1.52 8.89 6.24
N GLY A 56 2.59 8.30 6.76
CA GLY A 56 2.79 6.85 6.83
C GLY A 56 1.75 6.14 7.69
N ILE A 57 1.43 6.65 8.88
CA ILE A 57 0.36 6.10 9.74
C ILE A 57 -0.99 6.19 9.03
N VAL A 58 -1.32 7.36 8.49
CA VAL A 58 -2.60 7.61 7.82
C VAL A 58 -2.75 6.69 6.60
N GLY A 59 -1.70 6.55 5.80
CA GLY A 59 -1.65 5.63 4.66
C GLY A 59 -1.78 4.16 5.08
N PHE A 60 -1.13 3.77 6.18
CA PHE A 60 -1.23 2.41 6.72
C PHE A 60 -2.67 2.06 7.16
N ILE A 61 -3.30 2.95 7.92
CA ILE A 61 -4.72 2.79 8.31
C ILE A 61 -5.60 2.73 7.07
N GLY A 62 -5.34 3.59 6.08
CA GLY A 62 -6.04 3.57 4.80
C GLY A 62 -5.93 2.23 4.07
N GLY A 63 -4.72 1.67 4.00
CA GLY A 63 -4.48 0.36 3.40
C GLY A 63 -5.19 -0.78 4.12
N ILE A 64 -5.24 -0.75 5.45
CA ILE A 64 -6.01 -1.73 6.25
C ILE A 64 -7.50 -1.67 5.91
N LEU A 65 -8.07 -0.46 5.82
CA LEU A 65 -9.49 -0.30 5.50
C LEU A 65 -9.83 -0.82 4.10
N VAL A 66 -8.96 -0.58 3.11
CA VAL A 66 -9.10 -1.17 1.76
C VAL A 66 -9.01 -2.70 1.83
N LEU A 67 -8.11 -3.24 2.65
CA LEU A 67 -7.96 -4.69 2.82
C LEU A 67 -9.19 -5.34 3.48
N VAL A 68 -9.80 -4.69 4.47
CA VAL A 68 -11.05 -5.15 5.09
C VAL A 68 -12.23 -5.04 4.11
N GLY A 69 -12.25 -4.01 3.28
CA GLY A 69 -13.31 -3.74 2.31
C GLY A 69 -13.17 -4.43 0.95
N ARG A 70 -12.18 -5.31 0.75
CA ARG A 70 -11.79 -5.83 -0.58
C ARG A 70 -12.81 -6.77 -1.25
N GLU A 71 -13.60 -7.51 -0.48
CA GLU A 71 -14.40 -8.62 -1.03
C GLU A 71 -15.47 -8.21 -2.07
N PRO A 72 -16.22 -7.10 -1.91
CA PRO A 72 -17.25 -6.72 -2.88
C PRO A 72 -16.73 -6.36 -4.28
N PHE A 73 -15.42 -6.10 -4.42
CA PHE A 73 -14.80 -5.63 -5.66
C PHE A 73 -14.26 -6.77 -6.54
N GLY A 74 -14.54 -8.02 -6.19
CA GLY A 74 -14.22 -9.21 -6.99
C GLY A 74 -12.89 -9.87 -6.64
N SER A 75 -12.72 -11.10 -7.14
CA SER A 75 -11.57 -11.96 -6.82
C SER A 75 -10.22 -11.39 -7.23
N ASP A 76 -10.17 -10.63 -8.33
CA ASP A 76 -8.93 -9.98 -8.77
C ASP A 76 -8.47 -8.90 -7.80
N HIS A 77 -9.40 -8.12 -7.22
CA HIS A 77 -9.06 -7.15 -6.19
C HIS A 77 -8.58 -7.85 -4.93
N VAL A 78 -9.26 -8.92 -4.49
CA VAL A 78 -8.81 -9.70 -3.33
C VAL A 78 -7.39 -10.24 -3.52
N ARG A 79 -7.07 -10.80 -4.70
CA ARG A 79 -5.73 -11.29 -5.03
C ARG A 79 -4.72 -10.15 -4.99
N ASN A 80 -4.99 -9.04 -5.66
CA ASN A 80 -4.07 -7.91 -5.75
C ASN A 80 -3.82 -7.27 -4.38
N THR A 81 -4.85 -7.07 -3.55
CA THR A 81 -4.71 -6.55 -2.19
C THR A 81 -3.96 -7.53 -1.27
N THR A 82 -4.10 -8.85 -1.49
CA THR A 82 -3.30 -9.85 -0.76
C THR A 82 -1.83 -9.78 -1.15
N LEU A 83 -1.52 -9.70 -2.45
CA LEU A 83 -0.15 -9.50 -2.92
C LEU A 83 0.42 -8.18 -2.42
N ALA A 84 -0.38 -7.11 -2.42
CA ALA A 84 0.02 -5.81 -1.86
C ALA A 84 0.46 -5.95 -0.40
N LEU A 85 -0.33 -6.63 0.44
CA LEU A 85 0.04 -6.90 1.83
C LEU A 85 1.37 -7.66 1.95
N ILE A 86 1.60 -8.67 1.11
CA ILE A 86 2.85 -9.43 1.10
C ILE A 86 4.02 -8.50 0.76
N PHE A 87 3.93 -7.71 -0.32
CA PHE A 87 4.97 -6.76 -0.70
C PHE A 87 5.20 -5.69 0.35
N PHE A 88 4.15 -5.21 1.01
CA PHE A 88 4.25 -4.26 2.13
C PHE A 88 5.10 -4.83 3.27
N VAL A 89 4.78 -6.06 3.73
CA VAL A 89 5.52 -6.72 4.81
C VAL A 89 6.96 -7.03 4.41
N VAL A 90 7.18 -7.53 3.19
CA VAL A 90 8.52 -7.82 2.66
C VAL A 90 9.34 -6.54 2.53
N GLY A 91 8.77 -5.44 2.04
CA GLY A 91 9.45 -4.15 1.91
C GLY A 91 9.89 -3.59 3.26
N ILE A 92 9.04 -3.69 4.28
CA ILE A 92 9.39 -3.32 5.67
C ILE A 92 10.51 -4.21 6.20
N ALA A 93 10.38 -5.53 6.06
CA ALA A 93 11.39 -6.48 6.52
C ALA A 93 12.76 -6.21 5.88
N VAL A 94 12.80 -6.04 4.55
CA VAL A 94 14.03 -5.70 3.82
C VAL A 94 14.63 -4.39 4.32
N THR A 95 13.81 -3.37 4.54
CA THR A 95 14.30 -2.08 5.07
C THR A 95 14.89 -2.24 6.46
N ILE A 96 14.23 -2.95 7.37
CA ILE A 96 14.67 -3.15 8.76
C ILE A 96 15.95 -4.01 8.79
N PHE A 97 15.91 -5.21 8.23
CA PHE A 97 17.05 -6.14 8.27
C PHE A 97 18.24 -5.61 7.45
N GLY A 98 17.98 -4.98 6.30
CA GLY A 98 19.00 -4.30 5.52
C GLY A 98 19.67 -3.16 6.28
N SER A 99 18.90 -2.41 7.07
CA SER A 99 19.43 -1.34 7.93
C SER A 99 20.34 -1.89 9.03
N PHE A 100 19.91 -2.95 9.72
CA PHE A 100 20.77 -3.63 10.71
C PHE A 100 22.04 -4.18 10.08
N TYR A 101 21.93 -4.80 8.90
CA TYR A 101 23.08 -5.27 8.15
C TYR A 101 24.04 -4.13 7.78
N ALA A 102 23.52 -3.01 7.26
CA ALA A 102 24.32 -1.85 6.89
C ALA A 102 25.14 -1.31 8.07
N VAL A 103 24.51 -1.22 9.25
CA VAL A 103 25.19 -0.81 10.49
C VAL A 103 26.26 -1.84 10.88
N ALA A 104 25.90 -3.11 11.02
CA ALA A 104 26.82 -4.16 11.45
C ALA A 104 28.04 -4.29 10.53
N TYR A 105 27.81 -4.25 9.22
CA TYR A 105 28.88 -4.31 8.21
C TYR A 105 29.78 -3.06 8.27
N SER A 106 29.21 -1.87 8.46
CA SER A 106 30.01 -0.65 8.57
C SER A 106 30.94 -0.65 9.79
N VAL A 107 30.47 -1.17 10.92
CA VAL A 107 31.26 -1.33 12.15
C VAL A 107 32.34 -2.41 11.98
N ALA A 108 31.99 -3.55 11.38
CA ALA A 108 32.87 -4.70 11.26
C ALA A 108 33.97 -4.52 10.20
N SER A 109 33.68 -3.83 9.10
CA SER A 109 34.60 -3.73 7.98
C SER A 109 35.80 -2.84 8.29
N GLY A 110 35.66 -1.78 9.09
CA GLY A 110 36.73 -0.79 9.30
C GLY A 110 37.19 -0.07 8.01
N LEU A 111 36.53 -0.35 6.87
CA LEU A 111 36.94 0.02 5.51
C LEU A 111 36.43 1.41 5.08
N GLY A 112 35.84 2.20 5.98
CA GLY A 112 35.30 3.52 5.63
C GLY A 112 34.17 3.48 4.60
N VAL A 113 33.56 2.30 4.33
CA VAL A 113 32.34 2.22 3.52
C VAL A 113 31.29 3.06 4.22
N SER A 114 30.84 4.13 3.56
CA SER A 114 29.91 5.06 4.17
C SER A 114 28.62 4.28 4.50
N THR A 115 28.30 4.16 5.79
CA THR A 115 27.05 3.53 6.25
C THR A 115 25.86 4.16 5.54
N VAL A 116 25.96 5.47 5.24
CA VAL A 116 24.99 6.27 4.47
C VAL A 116 24.72 5.70 3.08
N SER A 117 25.75 5.23 2.36
CA SER A 117 25.59 4.63 1.02
C SER A 117 24.86 3.29 1.08
N LEU A 118 25.19 2.44 2.06
CA LEU A 118 24.50 1.17 2.27
C LEU A 118 23.04 1.38 2.71
N PHE A 119 22.78 2.36 3.58
CA PHE A 119 21.42 2.79 3.90
C PHE A 119 20.68 3.22 2.63
N GLY A 120 21.27 4.09 1.81
CA GLY A 120 20.67 4.52 0.55
C GLY A 120 20.21 3.35 -0.32
N ILE A 121 21.10 2.35 -0.54
CA ILE A 121 20.78 1.15 -1.31
C ILE A 121 19.62 0.37 -0.68
N VAL A 122 19.67 0.14 0.63
CA VAL A 122 18.60 -0.58 1.36
C VAL A 122 17.26 0.14 1.23
N PHE A 123 17.25 1.47 1.38
CA PHE A 123 16.03 2.28 1.26
C PHE A 123 15.48 2.28 -0.17
N VAL A 124 16.33 2.25 -1.21
CA VAL A 124 15.87 2.12 -2.59
C VAL A 124 15.25 0.75 -2.86
N ILE A 125 15.89 -0.32 -2.40
CA ILE A 125 15.37 -1.70 -2.60
C ILE A 125 14.08 -1.88 -1.79
N GLY A 126 14.09 -1.56 -0.50
CA GLY A 126 12.92 -1.65 0.36
C GLY A 126 11.77 -0.75 -0.11
N GLY A 127 12.08 0.47 -0.54
CA GLY A 127 11.12 1.41 -1.12
C GLY A 127 10.54 0.94 -2.46
N ALA A 128 11.33 0.32 -3.33
CA ALA A 128 10.82 -0.28 -4.57
C ALA A 128 9.85 -1.44 -4.29
N ILE A 129 10.21 -2.33 -3.36
CA ILE A 129 9.33 -3.43 -2.95
C ILE A 129 8.04 -2.87 -2.33
N PHE A 130 8.15 -1.86 -1.47
CA PHE A 130 7.01 -1.17 -0.87
C PHE A 130 6.11 -0.50 -1.91
N GLY A 131 6.68 0.19 -2.91
CA GLY A 131 5.92 0.85 -3.97
C GLY A 131 5.07 -0.12 -4.80
N LEU A 132 5.48 -1.39 -4.93
CA LEU A 132 4.63 -2.42 -5.56
C LEU A 132 3.34 -2.67 -4.77
N SER A 133 3.39 -2.57 -3.44
CA SER A 133 2.18 -2.67 -2.62
C SER A 133 1.19 -1.54 -2.95
N GLU A 134 1.68 -0.30 -3.05
CA GLU A 134 0.86 0.87 -3.36
C GLU A 134 0.21 0.77 -4.74
N VAL A 135 0.92 0.23 -5.73
CA VAL A 135 0.36 -0.03 -7.06
C VAL A 135 -0.74 -1.08 -6.97
N LEU A 136 -0.45 -2.24 -6.37
CA LEU A 136 -1.36 -3.39 -6.35
C LEU A 136 -2.65 -3.12 -5.55
N ILE A 137 -2.59 -2.30 -4.51
CA ILE A 137 -3.75 -2.07 -3.63
C ILE A 137 -4.93 -1.42 -4.35
N THR A 138 -4.68 -0.63 -5.40
CA THR A 138 -5.72 0.06 -6.18
C THR A 138 -5.78 -0.39 -7.63
N TYR A 139 -4.86 -1.26 -8.07
CA TYR A 139 -4.71 -1.68 -9.46
C TYR A 139 -6.03 -2.16 -10.09
N SER A 140 -6.75 -3.08 -9.44
CA SER A 140 -8.01 -3.60 -9.98
C SER A 140 -9.18 -2.63 -9.88
N LEU A 141 -9.09 -1.58 -9.06
CA LEU A 141 -10.12 -0.54 -8.93
C LEU A 141 -9.99 0.55 -9.99
N GLN A 142 -8.86 0.61 -10.69
CA GLN A 142 -8.56 1.65 -11.66
C GLN A 142 -8.98 1.28 -13.09
N SER A 143 -9.18 2.31 -13.90
CA SER A 143 -9.36 2.20 -15.34
C SER A 143 -7.98 2.12 -16.03
N SER A 144 -7.96 1.80 -17.33
CA SER A 144 -6.71 1.70 -18.12
C SER A 144 -5.80 2.93 -17.99
N HIS A 145 -6.37 4.14 -17.93
CA HIS A 145 -5.60 5.38 -17.73
C HIS A 145 -5.01 5.49 -16.31
N GLY A 146 -5.72 4.98 -15.29
CA GLY A 146 -5.23 4.95 -13.92
C GLY A 146 -4.03 4.01 -13.76
N HIS A 147 -4.03 2.88 -14.47
CA HIS A 147 -2.90 1.93 -14.44
C HIS A 147 -1.61 2.57 -14.92
N THR A 148 -1.65 3.31 -16.02
CA THR A 148 -0.49 4.06 -16.53
C THR A 148 0.01 5.07 -15.50
N LEU A 149 -0.91 5.73 -14.80
CA LEU A 149 -0.58 6.72 -13.78
C LEU A 149 0.13 6.07 -12.58
N LEU A 150 -0.36 4.93 -12.08
CA LEU A 150 0.32 4.17 -11.02
C LEU A 150 1.73 3.72 -11.42
N TRP A 151 1.88 3.14 -12.61
CA TRP A 151 3.19 2.67 -13.08
C TRP A 151 4.16 3.83 -13.33
N THR A 152 3.66 4.98 -13.78
CA THR A 152 4.46 6.20 -13.93
C THR A 152 4.90 6.73 -12.57
N ALA A 153 4.00 6.79 -11.60
CA ALA A 153 4.32 7.20 -10.22
C ALA A 153 5.40 6.29 -9.61
N TYR A 154 5.24 4.98 -9.79
CA TYR A 154 6.20 3.97 -9.35
C TYR A 154 7.56 4.13 -10.03
N GLY A 155 7.58 4.27 -11.36
CA GLY A 155 8.80 4.47 -12.14
C GLY A 155 9.55 5.73 -11.74
N ILE A 156 8.83 6.85 -11.54
CA ILE A 156 9.41 8.10 -11.05
C ILE A 156 9.99 7.92 -9.64
N SER A 157 9.29 7.21 -8.76
CA SER A 157 9.76 6.95 -7.39
C SER A 157 11.07 6.17 -7.37
N ILE A 158 11.19 5.11 -8.18
CA ILE A 158 12.44 4.34 -8.32
C ILE A 158 13.53 5.21 -8.92
N PHE A 159 13.24 5.94 -10.01
CA PHE A 159 14.21 6.80 -10.67
C PHE A 159 14.79 7.83 -9.69
N LEU A 160 13.94 8.53 -8.94
CA LEU A 160 14.37 9.47 -7.92
C LEU A 160 15.20 8.79 -6.82
N GLY A 161 14.81 7.59 -6.38
CA GLY A 161 15.59 6.79 -5.43
C GLY A 161 16.99 6.48 -5.93
N VAL A 162 17.12 6.02 -7.18
CA VAL A 162 18.42 5.70 -7.81
C VAL A 162 19.28 6.95 -7.99
N VAL A 163 18.69 8.05 -8.48
CA VAL A 163 19.39 9.34 -8.61
C VAL A 163 19.95 9.80 -7.26
N ASN A 164 19.16 9.69 -6.20
CA ASN A 164 19.56 10.09 -4.85
C ASN A 164 20.72 9.25 -4.31
N VAL A 165 20.75 7.95 -4.60
CA VAL A 165 21.79 7.04 -4.10
C VAL A 165 23.06 7.09 -4.94
N PHE A 166 22.96 7.22 -6.26
CA PHE A 166 24.10 7.01 -7.17
C PHE A 166 24.61 8.26 -7.88
N LEU A 167 23.83 9.34 -7.97
CA LEU A 167 24.27 10.55 -8.70
C LEU A 167 24.61 11.69 -7.75
N LEU A 168 23.79 11.93 -6.73
CA LEU A 168 24.01 13.04 -5.78
C LEU A 168 25.31 12.89 -4.95
N PRO A 169 25.70 11.69 -4.46
CA PRO A 169 26.94 11.53 -3.70
C PRO A 169 28.21 11.65 -4.55
N PHE A 170 28.14 11.33 -5.84
CA PHE A 170 29.31 11.19 -6.72
C PHE A 170 29.62 12.45 -7.54
N GLY A 171 28.62 13.27 -7.87
CA GLY A 171 28.83 14.53 -8.61
C GLY A 171 29.51 15.65 -7.81
N SER A 172 29.79 15.44 -6.52
CA SER A 172 30.25 16.48 -5.61
C SER A 172 31.47 16.13 -4.75
N GLY A 173 32.12 14.97 -4.95
CA GLY A 173 33.32 14.63 -4.18
C GLY A 173 33.11 14.56 -2.67
N GLY A 174 31.92 14.16 -2.21
CA GLY A 174 31.61 14.07 -0.77
C GLY A 174 31.35 15.40 -0.07
N PHE A 175 31.16 16.51 -0.82
CA PHE A 175 30.95 17.85 -0.24
C PHE A 175 29.53 18.10 0.31
N TRP A 176 28.51 17.37 -0.16
CA TRP A 176 27.11 17.60 0.22
C TRP A 176 26.66 17.08 1.60
N PRO A 177 27.12 15.91 2.10
CA PRO A 177 26.65 15.38 3.39
C PRO A 177 27.09 16.23 4.59
N PHE A 178 28.22 16.94 4.49
CA PHE A 178 28.81 17.69 5.61
C PHE A 178 28.37 19.16 5.70
N TYR A 179 27.99 19.81 4.60
CA TYR A 179 27.57 21.23 4.61
C TYR A 179 26.05 21.42 4.55
N PHE A 180 25.28 20.48 3.98
CA PHE A 180 23.83 20.56 3.83
C PHE A 180 23.09 19.47 4.62
N GLY A 181 23.53 19.21 5.85
CA GLY A 181 22.64 18.57 6.83
C GLY A 181 21.32 19.33 6.82
N ILE A 182 20.21 18.65 6.54
CA ILE A 182 18.86 19.18 6.28
C ILE A 182 18.58 19.62 4.81
N GLY A 183 19.46 20.35 4.12
CA GLY A 183 19.17 20.91 2.77
C GLY A 183 18.95 19.88 1.65
N VAL A 184 19.76 18.81 1.59
CA VAL A 184 19.58 17.72 0.61
C VAL A 184 18.31 16.93 0.89
N LEU A 185 18.00 16.69 2.17
CA LEU A 185 16.78 16.01 2.61
C LEU A 185 15.54 16.78 2.18
N LEU A 186 15.57 18.11 2.27
CA LEU A 186 14.46 18.95 1.80
C LEU A 186 14.32 18.90 0.28
N PHE A 187 15.40 19.08 -0.50
CA PHE A 187 15.33 19.06 -1.97
C PHE A 187 14.80 17.72 -2.52
N THR A 188 15.30 16.61 -1.97
CA THR A 188 14.85 15.26 -2.35
C THR A 188 13.42 14.98 -1.87
N GLY A 189 13.04 15.47 -0.70
CA GLY A 189 11.65 15.44 -0.22
C GLY A 189 10.69 16.21 -1.13
N PHE A 190 11.08 17.41 -1.61
CA PHE A 190 10.26 18.19 -2.55
C PHE A 190 10.09 17.47 -3.89
N LEU A 191 11.11 16.78 -4.40
CA LEU A 191 10.98 15.97 -5.62
C LEU A 191 10.04 14.77 -5.42
N ALA A 192 9.99 14.21 -4.21
CA ALA A 192 9.04 13.15 -3.85
C ALA A 192 7.57 13.63 -3.85
N ALA A 193 7.30 14.93 -3.89
CA ALA A 193 5.95 15.46 -4.08
C ALA A 193 5.35 15.07 -5.44
N ILE A 194 6.19 14.86 -6.47
CA ILE A 194 5.74 14.47 -7.82
C ILE A 194 5.09 13.08 -7.80
N PRO A 195 5.78 12.00 -7.39
CA PRO A 195 5.14 10.69 -7.30
C PRO A 195 4.00 10.68 -6.27
N ALA A 196 4.10 11.43 -5.16
CA ALA A 196 3.01 11.54 -4.20
C ALA A 196 1.73 12.14 -4.82
N ALA A 197 1.85 13.20 -5.61
CA ALA A 197 0.72 13.79 -6.32
C ALA A 197 0.11 12.81 -7.33
N LEU A 198 0.96 12.04 -8.03
CA LEU A 198 0.49 11.01 -8.96
C LEU A 198 -0.24 9.89 -8.22
N TYR A 199 0.35 9.27 -7.20
CA TYR A 199 -0.33 8.25 -6.39
C TYR A 199 -1.63 8.78 -5.78
N GLY A 200 -1.62 9.99 -5.22
CA GLY A 200 -2.80 10.64 -4.65
C GLY A 200 -3.89 10.84 -5.70
N THR A 201 -3.54 11.26 -6.91
CA THR A 201 -4.50 11.37 -8.03
C THR A 201 -5.04 10.00 -8.42
N ALA A 202 -4.19 8.97 -8.51
CA ALA A 202 -4.60 7.61 -8.84
C ALA A 202 -5.60 7.03 -7.81
N PHE A 203 -5.34 7.25 -6.52
CA PHE A 203 -6.20 6.81 -5.44
C PHE A 203 -7.52 7.59 -5.39
N TYR A 204 -7.46 8.90 -5.67
CA TYR A 204 -8.65 9.74 -5.78
C TYR A 204 -9.56 9.29 -6.93
N LEU A 205 -8.98 9.04 -8.11
CA LEU A 205 -9.74 8.53 -9.26
C LEU A 205 -10.37 7.17 -8.98
N ALA A 206 -9.64 6.25 -8.32
CA ALA A 206 -10.20 4.97 -7.90
C ALA A 206 -11.39 5.16 -6.95
N ARG A 207 -11.30 6.10 -6.01
CA ARG A 207 -12.40 6.43 -5.09
C ARG A 207 -13.59 7.03 -5.82
N GLU A 208 -13.36 7.92 -6.78
CA GLU A 208 -14.42 8.57 -7.55
C GLU A 208 -15.27 7.56 -8.33
N ARG A 209 -14.66 6.50 -8.88
CA ARG A 209 -15.40 5.42 -9.54
C ARG A 209 -16.33 4.67 -8.60
N ILE A 210 -15.93 4.49 -7.34
CA ILE A 210 -16.79 3.90 -6.30
C ILE A 210 -17.96 4.83 -5.99
N VAL A 211 -17.70 6.14 -5.81
CA VAL A 211 -18.74 7.14 -5.53
C VAL A 211 -19.74 7.27 -6.69
N ARG A 212 -19.26 7.17 -7.92
CA ARG A 212 -20.08 7.17 -9.14
C ARG A 212 -20.82 5.84 -9.38
N HIS A 213 -20.66 4.86 -8.49
CA HIS A 213 -21.27 3.53 -8.58
C HIS A 213 -20.89 2.76 -9.87
N GLU A 214 -19.74 3.08 -10.48
CA GLU A 214 -19.20 2.29 -11.59
C GLU A 214 -18.72 0.91 -11.11
N ILE A 215 -18.32 0.85 -9.84
CA ILE A 215 -17.88 -0.34 -9.11
C ILE A 215 -18.39 -0.24 -7.68
N PRO A 216 -18.65 -1.36 -6.99
CA PRO A 216 -18.58 -2.75 -7.47
C PRO A 216 -19.82 -3.19 -8.30
N PRO A 217 -19.77 -4.36 -8.99
CA PRO A 217 -20.89 -4.89 -9.78
C PRO A 217 -22.20 -5.02 -8.98
N PRO A 218 -23.39 -5.02 -9.58
CA PRO A 218 -24.63 -5.32 -8.85
C PRO A 218 -24.58 -6.73 -8.23
N MET A 219 -25.28 -6.95 -7.12
CA MET A 219 -25.33 -8.27 -6.48
C MET A 219 -25.97 -9.29 -7.43
N THR A 220 -25.30 -10.42 -7.63
CA THR A 220 -25.88 -11.59 -8.31
C THR A 220 -26.78 -12.35 -7.34
N GLN A 221 -27.82 -13.02 -7.85
CA GLN A 221 -28.84 -13.69 -7.04
C GLN A 221 -28.24 -14.67 -6.01
N GLN A 222 -28.82 -14.66 -4.82
CA GLN A 222 -28.33 -15.32 -3.60
C GLN A 222 -28.17 -16.84 -3.77
N GLN A 223 -26.97 -17.35 -3.44
CA GLN A 223 -26.79 -18.75 -3.04
C GLN A 223 -26.81 -18.84 -1.49
N PRO A 224 -27.57 -19.77 -0.89
CA PRO A 224 -27.63 -19.93 0.55
C PRO A 224 -26.24 -20.20 1.14
N GLY A 225 -25.84 -19.39 2.14
CA GLY A 225 -24.61 -19.61 2.91
C GLY A 225 -23.31 -19.03 2.33
N LYS A 226 -23.36 -18.35 1.17
CA LYS A 226 -22.20 -17.66 0.57
C LYS A 226 -22.53 -16.18 0.32
N PRO A 227 -21.59 -15.24 0.57
CA PRO A 227 -21.79 -13.86 0.18
C PRO A 227 -22.07 -13.74 -1.34
N PRO A 228 -23.04 -12.89 -1.78
CA PRO A 228 -23.43 -12.74 -3.18
C PRO A 228 -22.46 -11.86 -4.01
N TRP A 229 -21.16 -12.02 -3.81
CA TRP A 229 -20.07 -11.35 -4.55
C TRP A 229 -18.80 -12.21 -4.62
#